data_AF-A0A358DFU0-F1
#
_entry.id   AF-A0A358DFU0-F1
#
_cell.length_a   1.000
_cell.length_b   1.000
_cell.length_c   1.000
_cell.angle_alpha   90.00
_cell.angle_beta   90.00
_cell.angle_gamma   90.00
#
_symmetry.space_group_name_H-M   'P 1'
#
loop_
_entity.id
_entity.type
_entity.pdbx_description
1 polymer ?
#
loop_
_entity_poly.entity_id
_entity_poly.type
_entity_poly.pdbx_seq_one_letter_code
_entity_poly.pdbx_strand_id
1 'polypeptide(L)' 'AKYVILGHSERRAYYHETVGILKEKVLLALENNLTPIFCIGEVLEEREANRHFDVV' A
#
# COMPACT_ATOMS: atom_id res chain seq x y z
N ALA A 1 -18.50 -7.01 5.63
CA ALA A 1 -17.06 -7.04 5.98
C ALA A 1 -16.72 -5.76 6.75
N LYS A 2 -15.70 -5.76 7.62
CA LYS A 2 -15.29 -4.57 8.40
C LYS A 2 -13.91 -4.03 8.00
N TYR A 3 -13.01 -4.91 7.58
CA TYR A 3 -11.63 -4.56 7.23
C TYR A 3 -11.30 -4.96 5.80
N VAL A 4 -10.33 -4.29 5.20
CA VAL A 4 -9.77 -4.62 3.89
C VAL A 4 -8.26 -4.37 3.89
N ILE A 5 -7.47 -5.29 3.34
CA ILE A 5 -6.02 -5.10 3.17
C ILE A 5 -5.78 -4.41 1.82
N LEU A 6 -5.03 -3.31 1.81
CA LEU A 6 -4.69 -2.54 0.61
C LEU A 6 -3.18 -2.33 0.52
N GLY A 7 -2.63 -2.44 -0.69
CA GLY A 7 -1.21 -2.14 -0.95
C GLY A 7 -0.24 -3.21 -0.47
N HIS A 8 -0.69 -4.46 -0.28
CA HIS A 8 0.19 -5.57 0.07
C HIS A 8 1.30 -5.76 -0.97
N SER A 9 2.52 -6.10 -0.55
CA SER A 9 3.71 -6.17 -1.40
C SER A 9 3.50 -7.08 -2.62
N GLU A 10 2.85 -8.23 -2.42
CA GLU A 10 2.48 -9.17 -3.50
C GLU A 10 1.58 -8.51 -4.55
N ARG A 11 0.67 -7.62 -4.14
CA ARG A 11 -0.22 -6.91 -5.07
C ARG A 11 0.49 -5.83 -5.85
N ARG A 12 1.45 -5.15 -5.23
CA ARG A 12 2.32 -4.18 -5.92
C ARG A 12 3.23 -4.87 -6.93
N ALA A 13 3.83 -6.00 -6.55
CA ALA A 13 4.78 -6.74 -7.37
C ALA A 13 4.12 -7.48 -8.54
N TYR A 14 3.05 -8.25 -8.28
CA TYR A 14 2.46 -9.13 -9.29
C TYR A 14 1.29 -8.49 -10.06
N TYR A 15 0.63 -7.49 -9.48
CA TYR A 15 -0.55 -6.85 -10.08
C TYR A 15 -0.32 -5.37 -10.39
N HIS A 16 0.92 -4.89 -10.23
CA HIS A 16 1.33 -3.53 -10.55
C HIS A 16 0.44 -2.45 -9.93
N GLU A 17 -0.03 -2.67 -8.68
CA GLU A 17 -0.77 -1.66 -7.95
C GLU A 17 0.12 -0.44 -7.69
N THR A 18 -0.23 0.68 -8.31
CA THR A 18 0.47 1.96 -8.15
C THR A 18 -0.09 2.76 -6.97
N VAL A 19 0.65 3.78 -6.52
CA VAL A 19 0.18 4.72 -5.50
C VAL A 19 -1.14 5.39 -5.90
N GLY A 20 -1.33 5.69 -7.18
CA GLY A 20 -2.58 6.25 -7.72
C GLY A 20 -3.78 5.33 -7.51
N ILE A 21 -3.64 4.06 -7.91
CA ILE A 21 -4.69 3.04 -7.74
C ILE A 21 -5.01 2.84 -6.25
N LEU A 22 -3.98 2.81 -5.40
CA LEU A 22 -4.15 2.60 -3.97
C LEU A 22 -4.84 3.80 -3.29
N LYS A 23 -4.54 5.03 -3.70
CA LYS A 23 -5.23 6.23 -3.23
C LYS A 23 -6.73 6.14 -3.49
N GLU A 24 -7.13 5.77 -4.71
CA GLU A 24 -8.53 5.61 -5.07
C GLU A 24 -9.21 4.51 -4.24
N LYS A 25 -8.55 3.36 -4.06
CA LYS A 25 -9.08 2.26 -3.24
C LYS A 25 -9.24 2.62 -1.77
N VAL A 26 -8.30 3.37 -1.20
CA VAL A 26 -8.38 3.83 0.19
C VAL A 26 -9.58 4.77 0.37
N LEU A 27 -9.74 5.75 -0.53
CA LEU A 27 -10.89 6.66 -0.48
C LEU A 27 -12.20 5.89 -0.57
N LEU A 28 -12.32 4.98 -1.55
CA LEU A 28 -13.51 4.15 -1.71
C LEU A 28 -13.81 3.28 -0.48
N ALA A 29 -12.77 2.71 0.15
CA ALA A 29 -12.94 1.92 1.36
C ALA A 29 -13.49 2.76 2.52
N LEU A 30 -12.95 3.97 2.72
CA LEU A 30 -13.41 4.89 3.75
C LEU A 30 -14.83 5.38 3.50
N GLU A 31 -15.18 5.73 2.25
CA GLU A 31 -16.54 6.12 1.85
C GLU A 31 -17.58 5.03 2.13
N ASN A 32 -17.17 3.75 2.05
CA ASN A 32 -18.03 2.60 2.31
C ASN A 32 -17.93 2.07 3.76
N ASN A 33 -17.39 2.87 4.69
CA ASN A 33 -17.24 2.51 6.12
C ASN A 33 -16.43 1.23 6.36
N LEU A 34 -15.50 0.88 5.46
CA LEU A 34 -14.50 -0.16 5.69
C LEU A 34 -13.29 0.44 6.39
N THR A 35 -12.62 -0.34 7.25
CA THR A 35 -11.36 0.05 7.89
C THR A 35 -10.18 -0.53 7.09
N PRO A 36 -9.43 0.30 6.34
CA PRO A 36 -8.31 -0.20 5.55
C PRO A 36 -7.10 -0.52 6.43
N ILE A 37 -6.50 -1.70 6.19
CA ILE A 37 -5.17 -2.07 6.66
C ILE A 37 -4.22 -1.80 5.50
N PHE A 38 -3.53 -0.65 5.56
CA PHE A 38 -2.70 -0.17 4.47
C PHE A 38 -1.25 -0.65 4.64
N CYS A 39 -0.78 -1.49 3.72
CA CYS A 39 0.60 -1.99 3.72
C CYS A 39 1.53 -1.00 3.01
N ILE A 40 2.63 -0.66 3.70
CA ILE A 40 3.76 0.13 3.21
C ILE A 40 5.06 -0.64 3.47
N GLY A 41 6.12 -0.24 2.79
CA GLY A 41 7.45 -0.82 2.97
C GLY A 41 8.32 -0.58 1.74
N GLU A 42 9.61 -0.50 2.00
CA GLU A 42 10.68 -0.38 1.03
C GLU A 42 11.13 -1.76 0.51
N VAL A 43 11.83 -1.79 -0.62
CA VAL A 43 12.55 -2.98 -1.08
C VAL A 43 13.93 -3.10 -0.42
N LEU A 44 14.54 -4.28 -0.49
CA LEU A 44 15.84 -4.55 0.15
C LEU A 44 16.91 -3.54 -0.30
N GLU A 45 16.93 -3.20 -1.58
CA GLU A 45 17.88 -2.27 -2.18
C GLU A 45 17.76 -0.86 -1.61
N GLU A 46 16.53 -0.42 -1.27
CA GLU A 46 16.28 0.89 -0.64
C GLU A 46 16.72 0.89 0.82
N ARG A 47 16.53 -0.22 1.52
CA ARG A 47 17.00 -0.41 2.90
C ARG A 47 18.53 -0.38 2.96
N GLU A 48 19.20 -1.14 2.10
CA GLU A 48 20.67 -1.19 2.01
C GLU A 48 21.26 0.16 1.59
N ALA A 49 20.54 0.94 0.79
CA ALA A 49 20.91 2.31 0.42
C ALA A 49 20.62 3.36 1.50
N ASN A 50 20.15 2.99 2.69
CA ASN A 50 19.71 3.89 3.76
C ASN A 50 18.59 4.88 3.33
N ARG A 51 17.77 4.53 2.33
CA ARG A 51 16.67 5.36 1.81
C ARG A 51 15.28 4.97 2.36
N HIS A 52 15.22 4.10 3.35
CA HIS A 52 13.94 3.59 3.88
C HIS A 52 13.00 4.72 4.34
N PHE A 53 13.52 5.81 4.92
CA PHE A 53 12.70 6.97 5.31
C PHE A 53 12.18 7.80 4.15
N ASP A 54 12.77 7.69 2.96
CA ASP A 54 12.30 8.41 1.77
C ASP A 54 11.11 7.69 1.10
N VAL A 55 10.92 6.41 1.41
CA VAL A 55 9.94 5.52 0.77
C VAL A 55 8.66 5.38 1.59
N VAL A 56 8.76 5.43 2.93
CA VAL A 56 7.66 5.19 3.87
C VAL A 56 6.86 6.42 4.27
#